data_AF-A0A2E6N5F3-F1
#
_entry.id   AF-A0A2E6N5F3-F1
#
_cell.length_a   1.000
_cell.length_b   1.000
_cell.length_c   1.000
_cell.angle_alpha   90.00
_cell.angle_beta   90.00
_cell.angle_gamma   90.00
#
_symmetry.space_group_name_H-M   'P 1'
#
loop_
_entity.id
_entity.type
_entity.pdbx_description
1 polymer ?
#
loop_
_entity_poly.entity_id
_entity_poly.type
_entity_poly.pdbx_seq_one_letter_code
_entity_poly.pdbx_strand_id
1 'polypeptide(L)' 'MISNWLTKPYRIYLSLGSEIALLLSLPIILGNYIDEYFEVKPFGLISGALVGIILFFFRIFHLLKDPTLDGQGKESGD' A
#
# COMPACT_ATOMS: atom_id res chain seq x y z
N MET A 1 -22.03 10.00 3.66
CA MET A 1 -22.29 10.30 5.09
C MET A 1 -21.15 9.91 6.05
N ILE A 2 -20.04 9.31 5.60
CA ILE A 2 -18.88 8.96 6.48
C ILE A 2 -17.93 10.16 6.73
N SER A 3 -18.14 11.30 6.05
CA SER A 3 -17.14 12.35 5.99
C SER A 3 -16.93 13.18 7.26
N ASN A 4 -17.87 13.14 8.22
CA ASN A 4 -17.81 13.97 9.43
C ASN A 4 -17.07 13.33 10.62
N TRP A 5 -16.64 12.07 10.53
CA TRP A 5 -16.00 11.35 11.64
C TRP A 5 -14.48 11.18 11.50
N LEU A 6 -13.91 11.45 10.31
CA LEU A 6 -12.47 11.31 10.08
C LEU A 6 -11.80 12.68 9.96
N THR A 7 -11.10 13.07 11.02
CA THR A 7 -10.17 14.21 11.06
C THR A 7 -9.18 14.09 9.89
N LYS A 8 -8.83 15.22 9.24
CA LYS A 8 -7.91 15.26 8.08
C LYS A 8 -6.66 14.37 8.20
N PRO A 9 -5.90 14.35 9.33
CA PRO A 9 -4.74 13.47 9.46
C PRO A 9 -5.10 11.98 9.41
N TYR A 10 -6.25 11.59 9.97
CA TYR A 10 -6.67 10.20 10.01
C TYR A 10 -6.99 9.63 8.62
N ARG A 11 -7.47 10.47 7.69
CA ARG A 11 -7.70 10.06 6.30
C ARG A 11 -6.40 9.73 5.56
N ILE A 12 -5.32 10.45 5.87
CA ILE A 12 -4.00 10.22 5.25
C ILE A 12 -3.50 8.83 5.65
N TYR A 13 -3.53 8.51 6.94
CA TYR A 13 -3.15 7.18 7.43
C TYR A 13 -4.06 6.06 6.90
N LEU A 14 -5.37 6.31 6.81
CA LEU A 14 -6.32 5.34 6.25
C LEU A 14 -6.02 5.08 4.76
N SER A 15 -5.76 6.13 3.99
CA SER A 15 -5.39 6.02 2.58
C SER A 15 -4.09 5.23 2.42
N LEU A 16 -3.08 5.52 3.25
CA LEU A 16 -1.82 4.79 3.27
C LEU A 16 -1.99 3.30 3.59
N GLY A 17 -2.79 2.97 4.61
CA GLY A 17 -3.10 1.59 4.93
C GLY A 17 -3.80 0.86 3.78
N SER A 18 -4.77 1.53 3.13
CA SER A 18 -5.47 0.97 1.98
C SER A 18 -4.57 0.75 0.77
N GLU A 19 -3.65 1.68 0.52
CA GLU A 19 -2.69 1.61 -0.58
C GLU A 19 -1.70 0.45 -0.36
N ILE A 20 -1.16 0.31 0.85
CA ILE A 20 -0.28 -0.81 1.23
C ILE A 20 -1.01 -2.15 1.09
N ALA A 21 -2.26 -2.24 1.57
CA ALA A 21 -3.05 -3.45 1.48
C ALA A 21 -3.30 -3.88 0.03
N LEU A 22 -3.65 -2.93 -0.86
CA LEU A 22 -3.81 -3.18 -2.28
C LEU A 22 -2.50 -3.61 -2.93
N LEU A 23 -1.41 -2.93 -2.60
CA LEU A 23 -0.10 -3.15 -3.19
C LEU A 23 0.49 -4.52 -2.84
N LEU A 24 0.13 -5.09 -1.69
CA LEU A 24 0.45 -6.48 -1.32
C LEU A 24 -0.53 -7.50 -1.90
N SER A 25 -1.84 -7.24 -1.80
CA SER A 25 -2.87 -8.23 -2.17
C SER A 25 -2.99 -8.41 -3.69
N LEU A 26 -2.89 -7.33 -4.46
CA LEU A 26 -3.11 -7.34 -5.90
C LEU A 26 -2.12 -8.24 -6.66
N PRO A 27 -0.79 -8.18 -6.44
CA PRO A 27 0.14 -9.09 -7.10
C PRO A 27 0.01 -10.55 -6.63
N ILE A 28 -0.42 -10.81 -5.39
CA ILE A 28 -0.70 -12.17 -4.90
C ILE A 28 -1.92 -12.75 -5.63
N ILE A 29 -3.00 -11.97 -5.75
CA ILE A 29 -4.22 -12.39 -6.46
C ILE A 29 -3.91 -12.64 -7.94
N LEU A 30 -3.16 -11.74 -8.59
CA LEU A 30 -2.72 -11.92 -9.98
C LEU A 30 -1.83 -13.15 -10.13
N GLY A 31 -0.90 -13.37 -9.21
CA GLY A 31 -0.03 -14.54 -9.19
C GLY A 31 -0.83 -15.84 -9.11
N ASN A 32 -1.84 -15.91 -8.24
CA ASN A 32 -2.72 -17.07 -8.13
C ASN A 32 -3.56 -17.27 -9.40
N TYR A 33 -4.04 -16.19 -10.02
CA TYR A 33 -4.80 -16.27 -11.27
C TYR A 33 -3.94 -16.81 -12.44
N ILE A 34 -2.68 -16.37 -12.53
CA ILE A 34 -1.71 -16.89 -13.52
C ILE A 34 -1.45 -18.38 -13.27
N ASP A 35 -1.30 -18.76 -12.01
CA ASP A 35 -1.11 -20.15 -11.60
C ASP A 35 -2.27 -21.05 -12.02
N GLU A 36 -3.51 -20.56 -11.94
CA GLU A 36 -4.70 -21.27 -12.39
C GLU A 36 -4.81 -21.33 -13.92
N TYR A 37 -4.43 -20.25 -14.60
CA TYR A 37 -4.54 -20.19 -16.06
C TYR A 37 -3.47 -21.02 -16.78
N PHE A 38 -2.24 -21.05 -16.27
CA PHE A 38 -1.12 -21.76 -16.90
C PHE A 38 -0.81 -23.11 -16.24
N GLU A 39 -1.56 -23.51 -15.21
CA GLU A 39 -1.34 -24.73 -14.42
C GLU A 39 0.08 -24.84 -13.83
N VAL A 40 0.73 -23.69 -13.59
CA VAL A 40 2.11 -23.59 -13.06
C VAL A 40 2.15 -23.42 -11.54
N LYS A 41 1.13 -23.89 -10.82
CA LYS A 41 1.07 -23.84 -9.36
C LYS A 41 2.33 -24.49 -8.74
N PRO A 42 2.98 -23.87 -7.73
CA PRO A 42 2.66 -22.61 -7.06
C PRO A 42 3.57 -21.42 -7.48
N PHE A 43 4.13 -21.42 -8.69
CA PHE A 43 5.18 -20.46 -9.08
C PHE A 43 4.66 -19.03 -9.25
N GLY A 44 3.46 -18.86 -9.81
CA GLY A 44 2.75 -17.60 -9.98
C GLY A 44 2.39 -16.97 -8.63
N LEU A 45 1.87 -17.74 -7.68
CA LEU A 45 1.57 -17.27 -6.34
C LEU A 45 2.85 -16.83 -5.59
N ILE A 46 3.92 -17.63 -5.66
CA ILE A 46 5.20 -17.30 -5.04
C ILE A 46 5.81 -16.04 -5.65
N SER A 47 5.83 -15.95 -6.99
CA SER A 47 6.36 -14.76 -7.68
C SER A 47 5.53 -13.52 -7.39
N GLY A 48 4.20 -13.63 -7.36
CA GLY A 48 3.29 -12.56 -6.96
C GLY A 48 3.52 -12.07 -5.54
N ALA A 49 3.71 -12.97 -4.59
CA ALA A 49 4.07 -12.62 -3.21
C ALA A 49 5.43 -11.92 -3.14
N LEU A 50 6.43 -12.40 -3.87
CA LEU A 50 7.77 -11.81 -3.90
C LEU A 50 7.75 -10.39 -4.48
N VAL A 51 7.00 -10.19 -5.58
CA VAL A 51 6.78 -8.88 -6.19
C VAL A 51 6.05 -7.95 -5.21
N GLY A 52 5.01 -8.42 -4.54
CA GLY A 52 4.29 -7.64 -3.52
C GLY A 52 5.21 -7.15 -2.40
N ILE A 53 6.09 -8.03 -1.89
CA ILE A 53 7.08 -7.67 -0.87
C ILE A 53 8.04 -6.60 -1.39
N ILE A 54 8.59 -6.77 -2.60
CA ILE A 54 9.51 -5.79 -3.20
C ILE A 54 8.83 -4.43 -3.33
N LEU A 55 7.63 -4.38 -3.91
CA LEU A 55 6.87 -3.15 -4.07
C LEU A 55 6.56 -2.50 -2.71
N PHE A 56 6.25 -3.30 -1.69
CA PHE A 56 6.02 -2.81 -0.34
C PHE A 56 7.27 -2.12 0.22
N PHE A 57 8.45 -2.74 0.10
CA PHE A 57 9.71 -2.11 0.52
C PHE A 57 9.96 -0.80 -0.23
N PHE A 58 9.79 -0.78 -1.56
CA PHE A 58 9.91 0.46 -2.34
C PHE A 58 8.96 1.55 -1.84
N ARG A 59 7.73 1.20 -1.50
CA ARG A 59 6.76 2.15 -0.97
C ARG A 59 7.20 2.69 0.40
N ILE A 60 7.67 1.84 1.30
CA ILE A 60 8.18 2.27 2.61
C ILE A 60 9.40 3.19 2.46
N PHE A 61 10.36 2.87 1.59
CA PHE A 61 11.50 3.76 1.34
C PHE A 61 11.08 5.11 0.76
N HIS A 62 10.09 5.12 -0.12
CA HIS A 62 9.52 6.37 -0.63
C HIS A 62 8.84 7.17 0.49
N LEU A 63 8.09 6.49 1.35
CA LEU A 63 7.36 7.08 2.46
C LEU A 63 8.29 7.72 3.50
N LEU A 64 9.39 7.04 3.83
CA LEU A 64 10.42 7.56 4.74
C LEU A 64 11.17 8.77 4.18
N LYS A 65 11.15 8.94 2.85
CA LYS A 65 11.78 10.09 2.17
C LYS A 65 10.81 11.27 2.00
N ASP A 66 9.51 11.07 2.25
CA ASP A 66 8.51 12.11 2.08
C ASP A 66 8.40 12.99 3.35
N PRO A 67 8.87 14.25 3.31
CA PRO A 67 8.84 15.16 4.46
C PRO A 67 7.42 15.61 4.83
N THR A 68 6.40 15.31 4.00
CA THR A 68 5.01 15.68 4.28
C THR A 68 4.36 14.83 5.38
N LEU A 69 4.98 13.71 5.75
CA LEU A 69 4.52 12.81 6.80
C LEU A 69 5.15 13.09 8.17
N ASP A 70 6.14 13.98 8.23
CA ASP A 70 6.86 14.38 9.45
C ASP A 70 6.07 15.40 10.31
N GLY A 71 4.75 15.43 10.18
CA GLY A 71 3.91 16.23 11.07
C GLY A 71 4.23 17.72 11.04
N GLN A 72 4.35 18.34 9.86
CA GLN A 72 4.19 19.79 9.74
C GLN A 72 2.72 20.14 10.01
N GLY A 73 2.36 20.12 11.29
CA GLY A 73 1.55 21.17 11.86
C GLY A 73 2.22 22.48 11.49
N LYS A 74 1.79 23.05 10.37
CA LYS A 74 1.92 24.48 10.17
C LYS A 74 1.16 25.13 11.32
N GLU A 75 1.86 25.42 12.41
CA GLU A 75 1.69 26.70 13.07
C GLU A 75 1.98 27.78 12.01
N SER A 76 1.00 28.00 11.14
CA SER A 76 0.83 29.29 10.49
C SER A 76 0.21 30.18 11.57
N GLY A 77 1.02 30.55 12.57
CA GLY A 77 0.73 31.64 13.47
C GLY A 77 0.96 32.95 12.72
N ASP A 78 -0.10 33.76 12.70
CA ASP A 78 -0.22 35.20 12.39
C ASP A 78 0.90 35.89 11.57
#